data_AF-A0A847VER3-F1
#
_entry.id   AF-A0A847VER3-F1
#
_cell.length_a   1.000
_cell.length_b   1.000
_cell.length_c   1.000
_cell.angle_alpha   90.00
_cell.angle_beta   90.00
_cell.angle_gamma   90.00
#
_symmetry.space_group_name_H-M   'P 1'
#
loop_
_entity.id
_entity.type
_entity.pdbx_description
1 polymer ?
#
loop_
_entity_poly.entity_id
_entity_poly.type
_entity_poly.pdbx_seq_one_letter_code
_entity_poly.pdbx_strand_id
1 'polypeptide(L)'
;MGGEWTGQPIWSGKGDVTSAATAQHVLEGFLTDWAAEDYPSMYASLTRLSRDAITLEEFTRTYENFAQTLTLESIQTQVLSTLAEANHAEAAYRVSYHTRLFETLSRDTAATLTREPDGWRIQWETGMLLPDLRGGNRLDFVSQLPSRGRIFDRSGAPLAAYENALAIGVVPGEILPEQAPDLFAALAEISIYSPDSLARLVESTPDDWYLPVVSLSQAAAAPYLEYLQSFHGVRISEFRSRFYVDGGVAPHALGYMLYIPEEQLDDYLRRGYRQDERIGAYGLEAAFETELAGVHGGSVYIISPSGKTVSLLAASEPSPGLSITTTLDKTLQAHLQASLGDLRAAVVVIEADSGRVLALVSNPHFNPNAFDLTEIDRSVLESYFSDPAQPLFNRATQGQYP
;
A
#
# COMPACT_ATOMS: atom_id res chain seq x y z
N MET A 1 50.30 -15.23 70.36
CA MET A 1 49.35 -14.09 70.35
C MET A 1 49.97 -13.07 69.41
N GLY A 2 49.62 -13.03 68.13
CA GLY A 2 48.36 -12.49 67.58
C GLY A 2 48.54 -10.97 67.40
N GLY A 3 48.53 -10.38 66.20
CA GLY A 3 48.22 -10.88 64.87
C GLY A 3 48.69 -9.90 63.79
N GLU A 4 48.89 -10.41 62.58
CA GLU A 4 49.09 -9.64 61.35
C GLU A 4 47.73 -9.16 60.82
N TRP A 5 47.60 -7.84 60.67
CA TRP A 5 46.52 -7.21 59.92
C TRP A 5 46.89 -7.20 58.43
N THR A 6 46.33 -8.13 57.66
CA THR A 6 46.33 -8.06 56.19
C THR A 6 45.02 -7.43 55.74
N GLY A 7 45.03 -6.11 55.52
CA GLY A 7 43.97 -5.43 54.77
C GLY A 7 44.06 -5.85 53.31
N GLN A 8 43.10 -6.66 52.85
CA GLN A 8 42.92 -6.97 51.44
C GLN A 8 42.43 -5.72 50.69
N PRO A 9 42.87 -5.48 49.44
CA PRO A 9 42.23 -4.50 48.59
C PRO A 9 40.88 -5.07 48.13
N ILE A 10 39.79 -4.39 48.49
CA ILE A 10 38.45 -4.63 47.95
C ILE A 10 38.43 -4.01 46.54
N TRP A 11 38.67 -4.82 45.51
CA TRP A 11 38.26 -4.52 44.14
C TRP A 11 38.14 -5.82 43.34
N SER A 12 36.91 -6.29 43.14
CA SER A 12 36.60 -7.34 42.16
C SER A 12 35.32 -6.97 41.40
N GLY A 13 35.41 -5.93 40.59
CA GLY A 13 34.45 -5.62 39.53
C GLY A 13 35.14 -5.77 38.18
N LYS A 14 35.51 -6.99 37.81
CA LYS A 14 35.77 -7.34 36.40
C LYS A 14 34.56 -8.13 35.95
N GLY A 15 33.71 -7.54 35.11
CA GLY A 15 32.64 -8.27 34.43
C GLY A 15 33.21 -9.55 33.82
N ASP A 16 32.43 -10.62 33.84
CA ASP A 16 32.86 -11.91 33.29
C ASP A 16 32.94 -11.79 31.76
N VAL A 17 34.14 -11.53 31.26
CA VAL A 17 34.44 -11.27 29.84
C VAL A 17 33.90 -12.39 28.94
N THR A 18 33.89 -13.63 29.42
CA THR A 18 33.36 -14.80 28.69
C THR A 18 31.84 -14.76 28.60
N SER A 19 31.20 -14.32 29.66
CA SER A 19 29.75 -14.16 29.74
C SER A 19 29.27 -13.02 28.83
N ALA A 20 29.98 -11.88 28.84
CA ALA A 20 29.71 -10.74 27.95
C ALA A 20 29.88 -11.10 26.47
N ALA A 21 30.94 -11.84 26.11
CA ALA A 21 31.15 -12.29 24.74
C ALA A 21 30.04 -13.24 24.25
N THR A 22 29.54 -14.12 25.12
CA THR A 22 28.46 -15.04 24.77
C THR A 22 27.12 -14.30 24.61
N ALA A 23 26.82 -13.35 25.49
CA ALA A 23 25.64 -12.48 25.37
C ALA A 23 25.69 -11.65 24.08
N GLN A 24 26.85 -11.09 23.75
CA GLN A 24 27.07 -10.38 22.49
C GLN A 24 26.77 -11.27 21.28
N HIS A 25 27.28 -12.51 21.26
CA HIS A 25 27.05 -13.43 20.16
C HIS A 25 25.55 -13.74 19.95
N VAL A 26 24.77 -13.86 21.03
CA VAL A 26 23.31 -14.03 20.93
C VAL A 26 22.63 -12.81 20.32
N LEU A 27 23.04 -11.60 20.70
CA LEU A 27 22.51 -10.37 20.09
C LEU A 27 22.90 -10.26 18.62
N GLU A 28 24.15 -10.56 18.25
CA GLU A 28 24.60 -10.56 16.85
C GLU A 28 23.77 -11.53 15.99
N GLY A 29 23.45 -12.71 16.52
CA GLY A 29 22.53 -13.65 15.87
C GLY A 29 21.14 -13.05 15.66
N PHE A 30 20.53 -12.51 16.71
CA PHE A 30 19.21 -11.84 16.62
C PHE A 30 19.18 -10.71 15.60
N LEU A 31 20.23 -9.86 15.57
CA LEU A 31 20.32 -8.74 14.64
C LEU A 31 20.57 -9.20 13.20
N THR A 32 21.24 -10.35 13.01
CA THR A 32 21.42 -10.98 11.70
C THR A 32 20.11 -11.54 11.18
N ASP A 33 19.36 -12.25 12.03
CA ASP A 33 18.03 -12.77 11.69
C ASP A 33 17.06 -11.62 11.39
N TRP A 34 17.14 -10.50 12.12
CA TRP A 34 16.36 -9.30 11.81
C TRP A 34 16.72 -8.71 10.44
N ALA A 35 18.01 -8.62 10.11
CA ALA A 35 18.44 -8.13 8.80
C ALA A 35 18.00 -9.03 7.65
N ALA A 36 17.76 -10.32 7.92
CA ALA A 36 17.22 -11.29 6.98
C ALA A 36 15.68 -11.41 7.01
N GLU A 37 15.01 -10.64 7.87
CA GLU A 37 13.57 -10.74 8.16
C GLU A 37 13.12 -12.17 8.59
N ASP A 38 14.01 -12.94 9.24
CA ASP A 38 13.70 -14.27 9.80
C ASP A 38 13.09 -14.14 11.21
N TYR A 39 11.85 -13.68 11.26
CA TYR A 39 11.11 -13.47 12.51
C TYR A 39 10.94 -14.75 13.36
N PRO A 40 10.72 -15.96 12.81
CA PRO A 40 10.72 -17.19 13.59
C PRO A 40 12.03 -17.45 14.34
N SER A 41 13.19 -17.27 13.69
CA SER A 41 14.50 -17.43 14.35
C SER A 41 14.75 -16.38 15.41
N MET A 42 14.40 -15.12 15.12
CA MET A 42 14.43 -14.03 16.12
C MET A 42 13.58 -14.37 17.34
N TYR A 43 12.34 -14.82 17.13
CA TYR A 43 11.40 -15.17 18.20
C TYR A 43 11.90 -16.35 19.06
N ALA A 44 12.55 -17.32 18.43
CA ALA A 44 13.16 -18.46 19.13
C ALA A 44 14.30 -18.05 20.07
N SER A 45 14.98 -16.92 19.81
CA SER A 45 16.06 -16.38 20.65
C SER A 45 15.58 -15.66 21.92
N LEU A 46 14.28 -15.36 22.00
CA LEU A 46 13.71 -14.56 23.09
C LEU A 46 13.69 -15.31 24.43
N THR A 47 13.57 -14.55 25.51
CA THR A 47 13.28 -15.10 26.85
C THR A 47 11.90 -15.74 26.88
N ARG A 48 11.67 -16.67 27.82
CA ARG A 48 10.33 -17.20 28.10
C ARG A 48 9.35 -16.09 28.47
N LEU A 49 9.79 -15.14 29.30
CA LEU A 49 8.98 -13.98 29.70
C LEU A 49 8.49 -13.18 28.49
N SER A 50 9.36 -12.91 27.51
CA SER A 50 8.95 -12.21 26.29
C SER A 50 7.97 -13.04 25.46
N ARG A 51 8.21 -14.34 25.27
CA ARG A 51 7.29 -15.23 24.52
C ARG A 51 5.95 -15.46 25.21
N ASP A 52 5.87 -15.29 26.52
CA ASP A 52 4.61 -15.32 27.27
C ASP A 52 3.83 -14.00 27.11
N ALA A 53 4.51 -12.90 26.78
CA ALA A 53 3.93 -11.56 26.66
C ALA A 53 3.50 -11.17 25.25
N ILE A 54 4.12 -11.76 24.21
CA ILE A 54 3.78 -11.53 22.80
C ILE A 54 3.83 -12.85 22.03
N THR A 55 2.84 -13.10 21.19
CA THR A 55 2.83 -14.28 20.32
C THR A 55 3.78 -14.11 19.13
N LEU A 56 4.15 -15.22 18.46
CA LEU A 56 4.96 -15.16 17.23
C LEU A 56 4.26 -14.32 16.14
N GLU A 57 2.94 -14.46 15.98
CA GLU A 57 2.16 -13.72 14.98
C GLU A 57 2.19 -12.21 15.25
N GLU A 58 1.97 -11.79 16.49
CA GLU A 58 2.03 -10.39 16.89
C GLU A 58 3.44 -9.82 16.78
N PHE A 59 4.46 -10.61 17.10
CA PHE A 59 5.86 -10.26 16.95
C PHE A 59 6.19 -10.01 15.47
N THR A 60 5.90 -10.97 14.59
CA THR A 60 6.08 -10.86 13.14
C THR A 60 5.39 -9.61 12.59
N ARG A 61 4.10 -9.43 12.89
CA ARG A 61 3.33 -8.27 12.44
C ARG A 61 3.90 -6.95 12.95
N THR A 62 4.49 -6.92 14.14
CA THR A 62 5.14 -5.70 14.68
C THR A 62 6.33 -5.29 13.82
N TYR A 63 7.16 -6.25 13.40
CA TYR A 63 8.30 -5.98 12.54
C TYR A 63 7.91 -5.66 11.10
N GLU A 64 6.94 -6.39 10.52
CA GLU A 64 6.41 -6.12 9.17
C GLU A 64 5.81 -4.72 9.09
N ASN A 65 4.94 -4.35 10.04
CA ASN A 65 4.35 -3.01 10.10
C ASN A 65 5.43 -1.93 10.27
N PHE A 66 6.45 -2.18 11.08
CA PHE A 66 7.57 -1.25 11.26
C PHE A 66 8.34 -1.07 9.95
N ALA A 67 8.64 -2.16 9.24
CA ALA A 67 9.35 -2.14 7.97
C ALA A 67 8.54 -1.42 6.88
N GLN A 68 7.24 -1.70 6.77
CA GLN A 68 6.33 -1.00 5.86
C GLN A 68 6.24 0.49 6.17
N THR A 69 6.04 0.85 7.45
CA THR A 69 5.89 2.24 7.90
C THR A 69 7.15 3.08 7.63
N LEU A 70 8.34 2.49 7.80
CA LEU A 70 9.60 3.16 7.46
C LEU A 70 9.97 3.04 5.98
N THR A 71 9.19 2.34 5.15
CA THR A 71 9.52 2.05 3.75
C THR A 71 10.86 1.33 3.61
N LEU A 72 11.12 0.39 4.52
CA LEU A 72 12.42 -0.22 4.74
C LEU A 72 12.83 -1.12 3.58
N GLU A 73 14.02 -0.87 3.02
CA GLU A 73 14.67 -1.73 2.02
C GLU A 73 15.64 -2.72 2.69
N SER A 74 16.40 -2.26 3.67
CA SER A 74 17.31 -3.10 4.45
C SER A 74 17.73 -2.43 5.76
N ILE A 75 18.32 -3.20 6.66
CA ILE A 75 19.01 -2.67 7.84
C ILE A 75 20.48 -3.08 7.86
N GLN A 76 21.30 -2.22 8.44
CA GLN A 76 22.65 -2.56 8.87
C GLN A 76 22.74 -2.41 10.37
N THR A 77 23.32 -3.41 11.03
CA THR A 77 23.39 -3.46 12.49
C THR A 77 24.84 -3.58 12.95
N GLN A 78 25.14 -2.98 14.11
CA GLN A 78 26.47 -3.06 14.71
C GLN A 78 26.35 -3.07 16.23
N VAL A 79 26.84 -4.11 16.89
CA VAL A 79 27.01 -4.10 18.35
C VAL A 79 28.15 -3.17 18.72
N LEU A 80 27.89 -2.22 19.62
CA LEU A 80 28.82 -1.19 20.06
C LEU A 80 29.56 -1.60 21.33
N SER A 81 28.81 -2.15 22.31
CA SER A 81 29.37 -2.60 23.58
C SER A 81 28.43 -3.57 24.26
N THR A 82 28.99 -4.52 25.01
CA THR A 82 28.23 -5.46 25.84
C THR A 82 28.80 -5.49 27.25
N LEU A 83 27.93 -5.34 28.24
CA LEU A 83 28.24 -5.49 29.66
C LEU A 83 27.41 -6.65 30.21
N ALA A 84 28.04 -7.56 30.96
CA ALA A 84 27.36 -8.69 31.56
C ALA A 84 27.78 -8.86 33.03
N GLU A 85 26.79 -9.01 33.90
CA GLU A 85 26.95 -9.27 35.32
C GLU A 85 25.98 -10.36 35.77
N ALA A 86 26.54 -11.43 36.35
CA ALA A 86 25.78 -12.61 36.79
C ALA A 86 24.87 -13.19 35.69
N ASN A 87 23.56 -12.97 35.79
CA ASN A 87 22.52 -13.48 34.90
C ASN A 87 21.87 -12.40 34.03
N HIS A 88 22.41 -11.18 34.02
CA HIS A 88 21.90 -10.04 33.26
C HIS A 88 23.00 -9.45 32.38
N ALA A 89 22.64 -9.07 31.16
CA ALA A 89 23.53 -8.34 30.26
C ALA A 89 22.78 -7.22 29.55
N GLU A 90 23.48 -6.12 29.32
CA GLU A 90 23.01 -4.99 28.53
C GLU A 90 23.98 -4.78 27.37
N ALA A 91 23.45 -4.75 26.16
CA ALA A 91 24.23 -4.61 24.95
C ALA A 91 23.72 -3.44 24.12
N ALA A 92 24.57 -2.43 23.94
CA ALA A 92 24.29 -1.28 23.08
C ALA A 92 24.63 -1.62 21.63
N TYR A 93 23.77 -1.23 20.70
CA TYR A 93 23.96 -1.44 19.27
C TYR A 93 23.39 -0.28 18.46
N ARG A 94 23.93 -0.11 17.25
CA ARG A 94 23.44 0.82 16.25
C ARG A 94 22.66 0.07 15.19
N VAL A 95 21.54 0.64 14.77
CA VAL A 95 20.80 0.22 13.58
C VAL A 95 20.79 1.39 12.60
N SER A 96 21.14 1.11 11.34
CA SER A 96 20.96 2.01 10.22
C SER A 96 19.90 1.44 9.30
N TYR A 97 18.80 2.17 9.13
CA TYR A 97 17.65 1.81 8.31
C TYR A 97 17.83 2.45 6.94
N HIS A 98 17.99 1.63 5.91
CA HIS A 98 17.97 2.08 4.53
C HIS A 98 16.53 2.01 4.03
N THR A 99 15.97 3.17 3.69
CA THR A 99 14.57 3.31 3.34
C THR A 99 14.41 3.71 1.88
N ARG A 100 13.31 3.31 1.24
CA ARG A 100 12.99 3.64 -0.15
C ARG A 100 12.60 5.10 -0.33
N LEU A 101 11.83 5.66 0.61
CA LEU A 101 11.34 7.05 0.49
C LEU A 101 12.19 8.09 1.20
N PHE A 102 12.81 7.71 2.31
CA PHE A 102 13.56 8.63 3.16
C PHE A 102 15.07 8.43 3.01
N GLU A 103 15.84 9.33 3.61
CA GLU A 103 17.28 9.11 3.77
C GLU A 103 17.56 8.01 4.80
N THR A 104 18.80 7.51 4.83
CA THR A 104 19.21 6.53 5.83
C THR A 104 19.07 7.11 7.24
N LEU A 105 18.28 6.44 8.08
CA LEU A 105 18.10 6.79 9.48
C LEU A 105 19.04 5.94 10.32
N SER A 106 19.72 6.51 11.32
CA SER A 106 20.52 5.73 12.27
C SER A 106 20.09 6.02 13.71
N ARG A 107 20.01 4.97 14.54
CA ARG A 107 19.74 5.08 15.98
C ARG A 107 20.63 4.14 16.77
N ASP A 108 21.06 4.63 17.92
CA ASP A 108 21.68 3.81 18.95
C ASP A 108 20.60 3.41 19.95
N THR A 109 20.55 2.12 20.28
CA THR A 109 19.65 1.58 21.29
C THR A 109 20.36 0.48 22.07
N ALA A 110 19.65 -0.15 23.02
CA ALA A 110 20.19 -1.21 23.84
C ALA A 110 19.21 -2.37 23.94
N ALA A 111 19.76 -3.58 24.01
CA ALA A 111 19.04 -4.81 24.27
C ALA A 111 19.37 -5.27 25.68
N THR A 112 18.35 -5.74 26.38
CA THR A 112 18.51 -6.46 27.63
C THR A 112 18.53 -7.95 27.34
N LEU A 113 19.49 -8.68 27.90
CA LEU A 113 19.57 -10.12 27.84
C LEU A 113 19.51 -10.70 29.25
N THR A 114 18.84 -11.85 29.37
CA THR A 114 18.78 -12.60 30.62
C THR A 114 19.31 -14.01 30.39
N ARG A 115 20.11 -14.52 31.34
CA ARG A 115 20.63 -15.88 31.30
C ARG A 115 19.61 -16.85 31.86
N GLU A 116 19.07 -17.69 30.99
CA GLU A 116 18.20 -18.81 31.30
C GLU A 116 19.00 -20.13 31.42
N PRO A 117 18.41 -21.24 31.90
CA PRO A 117 19.13 -22.52 32.05
C PRO A 117 19.75 -23.04 30.75
N ASP A 118 19.19 -22.68 29.60
CA ASP A 118 19.62 -23.09 28.26
C ASP A 118 20.53 -22.07 27.56
N GLY A 119 20.80 -20.91 28.17
CA GLY A 119 21.73 -19.90 27.64
C GLY A 119 21.24 -18.47 27.81
N TRP A 120 21.95 -17.53 27.18
CA TRP A 120 21.51 -16.14 27.08
C TRP A 120 20.33 -16.02 26.13
N ARG A 121 19.34 -15.20 26.51
CA ARG A 121 18.11 -14.98 25.75
C ARG A 121 17.78 -13.48 25.71
N ILE A 122 17.15 -13.02 24.63
CA ILE A 122 16.77 -11.61 24.44
C ILE A 122 15.49 -11.29 25.22
N GLN A 123 15.53 -10.30 26.11
CA GLN A 123 14.33 -9.74 26.71
C GLN A 123 13.80 -8.64 25.79
N TRP A 124 12.84 -9.01 24.94
CA TRP A 124 12.33 -8.15 23.88
C TRP A 124 11.38 -7.06 24.39
N GLU A 125 11.52 -5.86 23.81
CA GLU A 125 10.60 -4.74 23.90
C GLU A 125 10.60 -3.94 22.59
N THR A 126 9.56 -3.15 22.33
CA THR A 126 9.45 -2.34 21.09
C THR A 126 10.57 -1.31 20.94
N GLY A 127 11.16 -0.85 22.05
CA GLY A 127 12.30 0.06 22.06
C GLY A 127 13.57 -0.50 21.41
N MET A 128 13.62 -1.83 21.18
CA MET A 128 14.67 -2.47 20.41
C MET A 128 14.55 -2.22 18.90
N LEU A 129 13.33 -2.04 18.39
CA LEU A 129 13.14 -1.72 16.97
C LEU A 129 13.57 -0.29 16.68
N LEU A 130 13.21 0.63 17.57
CA LEU A 130 13.54 2.05 17.52
C LEU A 130 13.34 2.63 18.93
N PRO A 131 14.32 3.33 19.52
CA PRO A 131 14.26 3.77 20.92
C PRO A 131 13.07 4.70 21.19
N ASP A 132 12.61 5.43 20.16
CA ASP A 132 11.47 6.33 20.24
C ASP A 132 10.12 5.61 20.48
N LEU A 133 10.06 4.28 20.30
CA LEU A 133 8.87 3.44 20.54
C LEU A 133 8.70 3.01 22.00
N ARG A 134 9.68 3.31 22.86
CA ARG A 134 9.57 3.05 24.30
C ARG A 134 8.37 3.79 24.90
N GLY A 135 7.74 3.17 25.89
CA GLY A 135 6.55 3.73 26.54
C GLY A 135 5.25 3.59 25.74
N GLY A 136 5.24 2.74 24.71
CA GLY A 136 4.05 2.45 23.90
C GLY A 136 3.79 3.45 22.78
N ASN A 137 4.78 4.28 22.43
CA ASN A 137 4.70 5.09 21.22
C ASN A 137 4.65 4.20 19.98
N ARG A 138 4.02 4.68 18.92
CA ARG A 138 3.92 4.00 17.63
C ARG A 138 4.33 4.93 16.50
N LEU A 139 4.72 4.35 15.37
CA LEU A 139 4.88 5.08 14.13
C LEU A 139 3.52 5.23 13.42
N ASP A 140 3.36 6.34 12.71
CA ASP A 140 2.18 6.63 11.88
C ASP A 140 2.66 7.22 10.56
N PHE A 141 2.40 6.55 9.44
CA PHE A 141 2.78 7.02 8.11
C PHE A 141 1.60 7.71 7.43
N VAL A 142 1.81 8.98 7.09
CA VAL A 142 0.87 9.78 6.32
C VAL A 142 1.36 9.84 4.88
N SER A 143 0.74 9.06 4.00
CA SER A 143 1.08 9.01 2.56
C SER A 143 0.71 10.30 1.84
N GLN A 144 1.55 10.71 0.90
CA GLN A 144 1.29 11.79 -0.04
C GLN A 144 1.35 11.24 -1.46
N LEU A 145 0.19 11.21 -2.11
CA LEU A 145 0.04 10.61 -3.44
C LEU A 145 0.62 11.51 -4.55
N PRO A 146 1.41 10.95 -5.46
CA PRO A 146 1.86 11.67 -6.65
C PRO A 146 0.72 11.80 -7.68
N SER A 147 0.86 12.75 -8.61
CA SER A 147 0.00 12.78 -9.79
C SER A 147 0.51 11.76 -10.82
N ARG A 148 -0.27 10.72 -11.10
CA ARG A 148 0.08 9.74 -12.14
C ARG A 148 0.03 10.36 -13.55
N GLY A 149 0.99 9.97 -14.38
CA GLY A 149 1.18 10.43 -15.75
C GLY A 149 0.00 10.12 -16.68
N ARG A 150 -0.18 10.96 -17.70
CA ARG A 150 -1.20 10.78 -18.75
C ARG A 150 -0.62 9.94 -19.90
N ILE A 151 -1.51 9.25 -20.62
CA ILE A 151 -1.16 8.55 -21.86
C ILE A 151 -1.78 9.33 -23.02
N PHE A 152 -0.97 9.71 -23.98
CA PHE A 152 -1.38 10.45 -25.17
C PHE A 152 -1.25 9.62 -26.44
N ASP A 153 -2.03 9.97 -27.44
CA ASP A 153 -1.86 9.54 -28.82
C ASP A 153 -0.71 10.33 -29.50
N ARG A 154 -0.37 9.98 -30.73
CA ARG A 154 0.72 10.62 -31.49
C ARG A 154 0.53 12.12 -31.76
N SER A 155 -0.68 12.63 -31.64
CA SER A 155 -1.06 14.03 -31.88
C SER A 155 -1.16 14.85 -30.59
N GLY A 156 -1.02 14.19 -29.42
CA GLY A 156 -1.16 14.80 -28.10
C GLY A 156 -2.58 14.75 -27.54
N ALA A 157 -3.52 14.06 -28.20
CA ALA A 157 -4.85 13.82 -27.64
C ALA A 157 -4.76 12.78 -26.50
N PRO A 158 -5.48 13.00 -25.37
CA PRO A 158 -5.46 12.05 -24.27
C PRO A 158 -6.16 10.75 -24.65
N LEU A 159 -5.51 9.65 -24.27
CA LEU A 159 -6.02 8.28 -24.33
C LEU A 159 -6.41 7.80 -22.92
N ALA A 160 -5.55 8.06 -21.93
CA ALA A 160 -5.83 7.86 -20.51
C ALA A 160 -5.35 9.06 -19.70
N ALA A 161 -6.20 9.57 -18.81
CA ALA A 161 -5.93 10.74 -17.99
C ALA A 161 -6.66 10.64 -16.66
N TYR A 162 -6.50 11.64 -15.80
CA TYR A 162 -7.35 11.80 -14.63
C TYR A 162 -8.47 12.78 -14.93
N GLU A 163 -9.70 12.35 -14.69
CA GLU A 163 -10.86 13.23 -14.69
C GLU A 163 -11.38 13.40 -13.26
N ASN A 164 -12.08 14.51 -13.02
CA ASN A 164 -12.74 14.71 -11.74
C ASN A 164 -13.94 13.74 -11.66
N ALA A 165 -14.00 13.01 -10.56
CA ALA A 165 -15.05 12.09 -10.17
C ALA A 165 -15.62 12.51 -8.82
N LEU A 166 -16.81 12.00 -8.52
CA LEU A 166 -17.52 12.26 -7.28
C LEU A 166 -17.72 10.94 -6.55
N ALA A 167 -17.17 10.86 -5.33
CA ALA A 167 -17.49 9.81 -4.39
C ALA A 167 -18.72 10.26 -3.61
N ILE A 168 -19.79 9.49 -3.71
CA ILE A 168 -21.08 9.74 -3.07
C ILE A 168 -21.27 8.67 -2.00
N GLY A 169 -21.52 9.10 -0.78
CA GLY A 169 -21.78 8.24 0.36
C GLY A 169 -22.67 8.91 1.39
N VAL A 170 -22.87 8.25 2.53
CA VAL A 170 -23.73 8.73 3.61
C VAL A 170 -23.07 8.57 4.97
N VAL A 171 -23.49 9.40 5.93
CA VAL A 171 -23.17 9.25 7.36
C VAL A 171 -24.47 8.86 8.08
N PRO A 172 -24.61 7.60 8.54
CA PRO A 172 -25.90 7.07 9.01
C PRO A 172 -26.58 7.93 10.09
N GLY A 173 -25.83 8.41 11.09
CA GLY A 173 -26.36 9.20 12.20
C GLY A 173 -26.89 10.58 11.83
N GLU A 174 -26.66 11.04 10.60
CA GLU A 174 -27.14 12.32 10.08
C GLU A 174 -28.34 12.19 9.14
N ILE A 175 -28.72 10.96 8.76
CA ILE A 175 -29.86 10.72 7.89
C ILE A 175 -31.15 10.92 8.69
N LEU A 176 -32.01 11.85 8.24
CA LEU A 176 -33.34 12.02 8.83
C LEU A 176 -34.24 10.82 8.49
N PRO A 177 -34.97 10.23 9.45
CA PRO A 177 -35.80 9.06 9.18
C PRO A 177 -36.87 9.29 8.11
N GLU A 178 -37.44 10.49 8.04
CA GLU A 178 -38.49 10.87 7.09
C GLU A 178 -38.02 10.93 5.63
N GLN A 179 -36.73 11.20 5.38
CA GLN A 179 -36.17 11.31 4.03
C GLN A 179 -35.47 10.02 3.57
N ALA A 180 -35.22 9.07 4.49
CA ALA A 180 -34.43 7.87 4.22
C ALA A 180 -34.97 7.02 3.05
N PRO A 181 -36.29 6.78 2.90
CA PRO A 181 -36.81 6.01 1.77
C PRO A 181 -36.49 6.67 0.41
N ASP A 182 -36.66 7.99 0.31
CA ASP A 182 -36.42 8.75 -0.92
C ASP A 182 -34.91 8.84 -1.23
N LEU A 183 -34.08 9.00 -0.21
CA LEU A 183 -32.62 8.96 -0.34
C LEU A 183 -32.15 7.61 -0.89
N PHE A 184 -32.66 6.50 -0.34
CA PHE A 184 -32.26 5.16 -0.78
C PHE A 184 -32.77 4.86 -2.19
N ALA A 185 -33.95 5.36 -2.57
CA ALA A 185 -34.41 5.28 -3.96
C ALA A 185 -33.47 6.04 -4.91
N ALA A 186 -33.10 7.29 -4.57
CA ALA A 186 -32.20 8.11 -5.37
C ALA A 186 -30.81 7.46 -5.54
N LEU A 187 -30.23 6.97 -4.44
CA LEU A 187 -28.94 6.28 -4.45
C LEU A 187 -29.01 4.94 -5.21
N ALA A 188 -30.14 4.24 -5.19
CA ALA A 188 -30.32 3.00 -5.95
C ALA A 188 -30.36 3.22 -7.47
N GLU A 189 -30.77 4.40 -7.96
CA GLU A 189 -30.72 4.72 -9.40
C GLU A 189 -29.29 4.83 -9.93
N ILE A 190 -28.35 5.15 -9.04
CA ILE A 190 -26.97 5.45 -9.40
C ILE A 190 -25.95 4.52 -8.75
N SER A 191 -26.38 3.49 -8.02
CA SER A 191 -25.52 2.48 -7.40
C SER A 191 -26.02 1.07 -7.74
N ILE A 192 -25.35 0.04 -7.24
CA ILE A 192 -25.87 -1.33 -7.40
C ILE A 192 -26.94 -1.72 -6.40
N TYR A 193 -27.06 -0.95 -5.34
CA TYR A 193 -27.80 -1.40 -4.19
C TYR A 193 -29.27 -1.15 -4.45
N SER A 194 -30.11 -2.14 -4.15
CA SER A 194 -31.53 -1.86 -4.01
C SER A 194 -31.76 -0.95 -2.80
N PRO A 195 -32.88 -0.22 -2.73
CA PRO A 195 -33.20 0.60 -1.57
C PRO A 195 -33.16 -0.20 -0.25
N ASP A 196 -33.68 -1.43 -0.25
CA ASP A 196 -33.63 -2.32 0.92
C ASP A 196 -32.20 -2.73 1.30
N SER A 197 -31.31 -2.87 0.31
CA SER A 197 -29.91 -3.21 0.56
C SER A 197 -29.15 -2.04 1.16
N LEU A 198 -29.40 -0.81 0.67
CA LEU A 198 -28.88 0.41 1.28
C LEU A 198 -29.37 0.58 2.72
N ALA A 199 -30.66 0.36 2.97
CA ALA A 199 -31.22 0.46 4.32
C ALA A 199 -30.49 -0.46 5.31
N ARG A 200 -30.23 -1.73 4.94
CA ARG A 200 -29.46 -2.67 5.76
C ARG A 200 -28.00 -2.28 5.92
N LEU A 201 -27.38 -1.76 4.86
CA LEU A 201 -25.98 -1.34 4.91
C LEU A 201 -25.81 -0.14 5.85
N VAL A 202 -26.74 0.82 5.78
CA VAL A 202 -26.79 1.98 6.68
C VAL A 202 -27.02 1.54 8.12
N GLU A 203 -28.00 0.66 8.38
CA GLU A 203 -28.31 0.15 9.73
C GLU A 203 -27.15 -0.65 10.35
N SER A 204 -26.34 -1.31 9.53
CA SER A 204 -25.17 -2.07 10.01
C SER A 204 -23.89 -1.25 10.12
N THR A 205 -23.89 0.01 9.69
CA THR A 205 -22.74 0.91 9.75
C THR A 205 -22.84 1.81 10.98
N PRO A 206 -21.76 2.01 11.76
CA PRO A 206 -21.78 2.93 12.91
C PRO A 206 -22.21 4.35 12.53
N ASP A 207 -22.96 5.00 13.41
CA ASP A 207 -23.62 6.30 13.15
C ASP A 207 -22.67 7.42 12.70
N ASP A 208 -21.42 7.40 13.19
CA ASP A 208 -20.40 8.41 12.94
C ASP A 208 -19.46 8.06 11.76
N TRP A 209 -19.68 6.91 11.11
CA TRP A 209 -18.82 6.46 10.01
C TRP A 209 -19.31 6.98 8.66
N TYR A 210 -18.37 7.25 7.77
CA TYR A 210 -18.66 7.49 6.37
C TYR A 210 -18.86 6.15 5.64
N LEU A 211 -20.05 5.94 5.10
CA LEU A 211 -20.39 4.81 4.25
C LEU A 211 -20.29 5.23 2.77
N PRO A 212 -19.24 4.82 2.03
CA PRO A 212 -19.19 5.04 0.59
C PRO A 212 -20.27 4.20 -0.11
N VAL A 213 -20.98 4.81 -1.07
CA VAL A 213 -22.06 4.13 -1.82
C VAL A 213 -21.69 3.94 -3.28
N VAL A 214 -21.23 5.00 -3.96
CA VAL A 214 -20.89 4.96 -5.39
C VAL A 214 -19.81 5.98 -5.72
N SER A 215 -19.00 5.71 -6.75
CA SER A 215 -18.17 6.71 -7.41
C SER A 215 -18.58 6.87 -8.88
N LEU A 216 -18.73 8.12 -9.33
CA LEU A 216 -19.17 8.45 -10.69
C LEU A 216 -18.30 9.56 -11.29
N SER A 217 -18.20 9.62 -12.62
CA SER A 217 -17.67 10.83 -13.27
C SER A 217 -18.55 12.04 -12.96
N GLN A 218 -17.98 13.25 -12.96
CA GLN A 218 -18.79 14.48 -12.76
C GLN A 218 -19.97 14.55 -13.74
N ALA A 219 -19.77 14.15 -15.00
CA ALA A 219 -20.83 14.16 -16.01
C ALA A 219 -21.96 13.17 -15.69
N ALA A 220 -21.64 11.97 -15.19
CA ALA A 220 -22.64 10.96 -14.82
C ALA A 220 -23.40 11.34 -13.54
N ALA A 221 -22.73 11.99 -12.59
CA ALA A 221 -23.34 12.43 -11.34
C ALA A 221 -24.17 13.72 -11.50
N ALA A 222 -23.80 14.60 -12.44
CA ALA A 222 -24.39 15.93 -12.60
C ALA A 222 -25.93 15.99 -12.57
N PRO A 223 -26.67 15.07 -13.21
CA PRO A 223 -28.15 15.08 -13.16
C PRO A 223 -28.73 14.85 -11.76
N TYR A 224 -27.97 14.24 -10.85
CA TYR A 224 -28.44 13.80 -9.53
C TYR A 224 -27.95 14.69 -8.38
N LEU A 225 -26.94 15.54 -8.61
CA LEU A 225 -26.25 16.26 -7.54
C LEU A 225 -27.16 17.17 -6.72
N GLU A 226 -27.98 17.99 -7.37
CA GLU A 226 -28.88 18.91 -6.67
C GLU A 226 -29.85 18.16 -5.75
N TYR A 227 -30.40 17.05 -6.25
CA TYR A 227 -31.32 16.23 -5.48
C TYR A 227 -30.63 15.50 -4.33
N LEU A 228 -29.46 14.90 -4.58
CA LEU A 228 -28.69 14.20 -3.54
C LEU A 228 -28.20 15.14 -2.44
N GLN A 229 -27.78 16.35 -2.81
CA GLN A 229 -27.36 17.38 -1.85
C GLN A 229 -28.50 17.90 -0.97
N SER A 230 -29.75 17.68 -1.35
CA SER A 230 -30.90 18.09 -0.54
C SER A 230 -31.13 17.19 0.69
N PHE A 231 -30.55 15.98 0.70
CA PHE A 231 -30.68 15.04 1.82
C PHE A 231 -29.61 15.28 2.90
N HIS A 232 -30.04 15.31 4.16
CA HIS A 232 -29.12 15.27 5.29
C HIS A 232 -28.38 13.93 5.38
N GLY A 233 -27.11 13.98 5.81
CA GLY A 233 -26.23 12.82 5.91
C GLY A 233 -25.59 12.39 4.60
N VAL A 234 -25.95 12.95 3.44
CA VAL A 234 -25.21 12.72 2.20
C VAL A 234 -23.87 13.45 2.23
N ARG A 235 -22.84 12.78 1.69
CA ARG A 235 -21.50 13.34 1.48
C ARG A 235 -21.11 13.10 0.04
N ILE A 236 -20.70 14.18 -0.61
CA ILE A 236 -20.19 14.16 -1.98
C ILE A 236 -18.79 14.76 -1.93
N SER A 237 -17.80 13.94 -2.26
CA SER A 237 -16.40 14.35 -2.26
C SER A 237 -15.85 14.28 -3.68
N GLU A 238 -15.24 15.38 -4.13
CA GLU A 238 -14.48 15.38 -5.37
C GLU A 238 -13.17 14.63 -5.21
N PHE A 239 -12.90 13.72 -6.13
CA PHE A 239 -11.60 13.07 -6.27
C PHE A 239 -11.24 12.96 -7.75
N ARG A 240 -10.04 12.51 -8.05
CA ARG A 240 -9.61 12.26 -9.43
C ARG A 240 -9.50 10.77 -9.65
N SER A 241 -10.15 10.26 -10.70
CA SER A 241 -10.10 8.85 -11.07
C SER A 241 -9.44 8.64 -12.42
N ARG A 242 -8.86 7.45 -12.63
CA ARG A 242 -8.20 7.13 -13.89
C ARG A 242 -9.26 6.87 -14.96
N PHE A 243 -9.34 7.78 -15.92
CA PHE A 243 -10.33 7.74 -16.98
C PHE A 243 -9.70 7.45 -18.34
N TYR A 244 -10.33 6.54 -19.08
CA TYR A 244 -9.98 6.17 -20.45
C TYR A 244 -11.01 6.78 -21.40
N VAL A 245 -10.54 7.68 -22.27
CA VAL A 245 -11.40 8.57 -23.06
C VAL A 245 -12.21 7.79 -24.10
N ASP A 246 -13.40 8.30 -24.44
CA ASP A 246 -14.33 7.76 -25.45
C ASP A 246 -14.75 6.30 -25.20
N GLY A 247 -14.88 5.91 -23.93
CA GLY A 247 -15.30 4.55 -23.53
C GLY A 247 -14.20 3.48 -23.70
N GLY A 248 -12.95 3.91 -23.91
CA GLY A 248 -11.79 3.03 -24.04
C GLY A 248 -11.31 2.86 -25.48
N VAL A 249 -10.54 3.82 -25.98
CA VAL A 249 -9.76 3.64 -27.21
C VAL A 249 -8.55 2.75 -26.93
N ALA A 250 -8.30 1.76 -27.78
CA ALA A 250 -7.21 0.78 -27.68
C ALA A 250 -7.12 0.06 -26.32
N PRO A 251 -8.20 -0.55 -25.79
CA PRO A 251 -8.22 -1.05 -24.41
C PRO A 251 -7.18 -2.14 -24.16
N HIS A 252 -6.86 -2.98 -25.15
CA HIS A 252 -5.80 -3.99 -25.02
C HIS A 252 -4.38 -3.43 -25.13
N ALA A 253 -4.22 -2.24 -25.72
CA ALA A 253 -2.93 -1.56 -25.77
C ALA A 253 -2.71 -0.73 -24.50
N LEU A 254 -3.69 0.11 -24.13
CA LEU A 254 -3.62 0.93 -22.93
C LEU A 254 -3.62 0.07 -21.66
N GLY A 255 -4.51 -0.92 -21.61
CA GLY A 255 -4.79 -1.71 -20.43
C GLY A 255 -5.68 -0.99 -19.44
N TYR A 256 -5.57 -1.41 -18.19
CA TYR A 256 -6.39 -0.94 -17.08
C TYR A 256 -5.61 -1.05 -15.76
N MET A 257 -6.14 -0.43 -14.71
CA MET A 257 -5.59 -0.50 -13.36
C MET A 257 -6.43 -1.45 -12.50
N LEU A 258 -5.81 -2.09 -11.52
CA LEU A 258 -6.46 -2.91 -10.49
C LEU A 258 -5.91 -2.54 -9.11
N TYR A 259 -6.61 -2.94 -8.05
CA TYR A 259 -6.06 -2.89 -6.70
C TYR A 259 -4.78 -3.72 -6.61
N ILE A 260 -3.88 -3.31 -5.72
CA ILE A 260 -2.64 -4.02 -5.46
C ILE A 260 -2.97 -5.46 -5.02
N PRO A 261 -2.45 -6.49 -5.72
CA PRO A 261 -2.64 -7.87 -5.32
C PRO A 261 -2.02 -8.13 -3.94
N GLU A 262 -2.64 -9.00 -3.15
CA GLU A 262 -2.19 -9.31 -1.77
C GLU A 262 -0.74 -9.79 -1.75
N GLU A 263 -0.35 -10.60 -2.74
CA GLU A 263 1.01 -11.12 -2.87
C GLU A 263 2.08 -10.06 -3.22
N GLN A 264 1.66 -8.85 -3.62
CA GLN A 264 2.55 -7.72 -3.93
C GLN A 264 2.43 -6.58 -2.91
N LEU A 265 1.48 -6.68 -1.96
CA LEU A 265 1.12 -5.57 -1.09
C LEU A 265 2.30 -5.05 -0.27
N ASP A 266 3.12 -5.93 0.30
CA ASP A 266 4.28 -5.51 1.10
C ASP A 266 5.30 -4.68 0.29
N ASP A 267 5.61 -5.09 -0.95
CA ASP A 267 6.54 -4.33 -1.81
C ASP A 267 6.00 -2.92 -2.11
N TYR A 268 4.72 -2.82 -2.44
CA TYR A 268 4.06 -1.56 -2.75
C TYR A 268 3.91 -0.65 -1.53
N LEU A 269 3.55 -1.19 -0.37
CA LEU A 269 3.52 -0.43 0.89
C LEU A 269 4.91 0.13 1.21
N ARG A 270 5.97 -0.67 1.03
CA ARG A 270 7.36 -0.21 1.19
C ARG A 270 7.78 0.79 0.12
N ARG A 271 7.03 0.97 -0.97
CA ARG A 271 7.23 2.04 -1.98
C ARG A 271 6.42 3.30 -1.69
N GLY A 272 5.64 3.32 -0.60
CA GLY A 272 4.82 4.47 -0.21
C GLY A 272 3.36 4.44 -0.69
N TYR A 273 2.98 3.39 -1.43
CA TYR A 273 1.60 3.21 -1.83
C TYR A 273 0.73 2.93 -0.61
N ARG A 274 -0.52 3.30 -0.68
CA ARG A 274 -1.55 2.87 0.27
C ARG A 274 -2.13 1.54 -0.17
N GLN A 275 -2.62 0.76 0.78
CA GLN A 275 -3.25 -0.53 0.52
C GLN A 275 -4.48 -0.44 -0.40
N ASP A 276 -5.20 0.68 -0.38
CA ASP A 276 -6.37 0.95 -1.20
C ASP A 276 -6.04 1.54 -2.58
N GLU A 277 -4.76 1.69 -2.93
CA GLU A 277 -4.37 2.20 -4.23
C GLU A 277 -4.49 1.16 -5.36
N ARG A 278 -4.57 1.68 -6.58
CA ARG A 278 -4.56 0.90 -7.79
C ARG A 278 -3.27 1.10 -8.57
N ILE A 279 -2.84 0.04 -9.22
CA ILE A 279 -1.64 -0.03 -10.05
C ILE A 279 -2.01 -0.48 -11.46
N GLY A 280 -1.20 -0.12 -12.45
CA GLY A 280 -1.34 -0.64 -13.80
C GLY A 280 -1.24 -2.17 -13.81
N ALA A 281 -2.29 -2.83 -14.28
CA ALA A 281 -2.40 -4.29 -14.25
C ALA A 281 -2.26 -4.95 -15.63
N TYR A 282 -2.50 -4.18 -16.70
CA TYR A 282 -2.36 -4.66 -18.07
C TYR A 282 -1.88 -3.55 -19.01
N GLY A 283 -1.46 -3.93 -20.22
CA GLY A 283 -1.11 -3.00 -21.29
C GLY A 283 0.00 -2.01 -20.92
N LEU A 284 -0.10 -0.80 -21.48
CA LEU A 284 0.81 0.31 -21.19
C LEU A 284 0.73 0.77 -19.73
N GLU A 285 -0.44 0.67 -19.08
CA GLU A 285 -0.57 1.01 -17.66
C GLU A 285 0.37 0.16 -16.80
N ALA A 286 0.43 -1.16 -17.03
CA ALA A 286 1.36 -2.05 -16.32
C ALA A 286 2.81 -1.90 -16.79
N ALA A 287 3.02 -1.84 -18.11
CA ALA A 287 4.36 -1.80 -18.68
C ALA A 287 5.15 -0.54 -18.28
N PHE A 288 4.45 0.56 -18.02
CA PHE A 288 5.01 1.83 -17.60
C PHE A 288 4.53 2.24 -16.19
N GLU A 289 4.20 1.28 -15.32
CA GLU A 289 3.72 1.58 -13.96
C GLU A 289 4.72 2.44 -13.18
N THR A 290 6.01 2.14 -13.27
CA THR A 290 7.07 2.88 -12.59
C THR A 290 7.15 4.34 -13.07
N GLU A 291 7.05 4.58 -14.37
CA GLU A 291 7.09 5.92 -14.94
C GLU A 291 5.78 6.67 -14.69
N LEU A 292 4.64 6.00 -14.89
CA LEU A 292 3.32 6.60 -14.78
C LEU A 292 2.98 6.93 -13.34
N ALA A 293 3.25 6.06 -12.36
CA ALA A 293 2.88 6.31 -10.97
C ALA A 293 3.58 7.55 -10.39
N GLY A 294 4.83 7.80 -10.79
CA GLY A 294 5.68 8.77 -10.12
C GLY A 294 6.28 8.18 -8.84
N VAL A 295 6.68 9.07 -7.93
CA VAL A 295 7.27 8.67 -6.65
C VAL A 295 6.36 9.16 -5.53
N HIS A 296 5.87 8.23 -4.73
CA HIS A 296 5.09 8.55 -3.54
C HIS A 296 5.95 9.30 -2.52
N GLY A 297 5.32 10.25 -1.84
CA GLY A 297 5.90 10.94 -0.70
C GLY A 297 5.20 10.50 0.57
N GLY A 298 5.59 11.11 1.68
CA GLY A 298 4.89 10.92 2.94
C GLY A 298 5.69 11.40 4.13
N SER A 299 5.09 11.26 5.31
CA SER A 299 5.70 11.64 6.58
C SER A 299 5.46 10.55 7.61
N VAL A 300 6.51 10.17 8.34
CA VAL A 300 6.41 9.26 9.49
C VAL A 300 6.41 10.08 10.77
N TYR A 301 5.34 9.98 11.54
CA TYR A 301 5.20 10.61 12.86
C TYR A 301 5.36 9.59 13.96
N ILE A 302 5.81 10.06 15.12
CA ILE A 302 5.81 9.29 16.37
C ILE A 302 4.58 9.73 17.16
N ILE A 303 3.68 8.79 17.45
CA ILE A 303 2.41 9.04 18.12
C ILE A 303 2.42 8.37 19.49
N SER A 304 2.00 9.12 20.52
CA SER A 304 1.91 8.60 21.89
C SER A 304 0.74 7.61 22.05
N PRO A 305 0.71 6.82 23.14
CA PRO A 305 -0.46 6.00 23.48
C PRO A 305 -1.76 6.79 23.57
N SER A 306 -1.70 8.08 23.93
CA SER A 306 -2.87 8.96 23.98
C SER A 306 -3.29 9.53 22.63
N GLY A 307 -2.66 9.11 21.52
CA GLY A 307 -2.96 9.57 20.16
C GLY A 307 -2.39 10.95 19.78
N LYS A 308 -1.48 11.51 20.58
CA LYS A 308 -0.87 12.82 20.28
C LYS A 308 0.41 12.65 19.49
N THR A 309 0.62 13.48 18.47
CA THR A 309 1.91 13.59 17.78
C THR A 309 3.00 14.05 18.74
N VAL A 310 4.02 13.23 18.91
CA VAL A 310 5.22 13.50 19.72
C VAL A 310 6.24 14.25 18.87
N SER A 311 6.55 13.73 17.68
CA SER A 311 7.52 14.33 16.75
C SER A 311 7.36 13.79 15.33
N LEU A 312 7.98 14.46 14.36
CA LEU A 312 8.18 13.97 13.00
C LEU A 312 9.52 13.20 12.95
N LEU A 313 9.49 11.95 12.48
CA LEU A 313 10.67 11.10 12.35
C LEU A 313 11.39 11.30 11.00
N ALA A 314 10.63 11.27 9.91
CA ALA A 314 11.14 11.42 8.54
C ALA A 314 10.04 11.93 7.61
N ALA A 315 10.41 12.61 6.53
CA ALA A 315 9.49 13.08 5.49
C ALA A 315 10.16 13.06 4.11
N SER A 316 9.35 12.88 3.07
CA SER A 316 9.76 12.91 1.67
C SER A 316 8.62 13.49 0.83
N GLU A 317 8.95 14.35 -0.13
CA GLU A 317 7.96 15.00 -0.99
C GLU A 317 7.64 14.11 -2.21
N PRO A 318 6.37 14.00 -2.63
CA PRO A 318 6.01 13.22 -3.80
C PRO A 318 6.52 13.88 -5.10
N SER A 319 6.88 13.05 -6.08
CA SER A 319 7.19 13.49 -7.44
C SER A 319 6.14 13.00 -8.43
N PRO A 320 5.62 13.88 -9.31
CA PRO A 320 4.62 13.47 -10.30
C PRO A 320 5.20 12.43 -11.27
N GLY A 321 4.33 11.55 -11.74
CA GLY A 321 4.63 10.58 -12.78
C GLY A 321 4.82 11.21 -14.16
N LEU A 322 5.57 10.52 -15.00
CA LEU A 322 5.86 10.90 -16.36
C LEU A 322 4.69 10.53 -17.26
N SER A 323 4.27 11.49 -18.08
CA SER A 323 3.29 11.20 -19.14
C SER A 323 3.98 10.56 -20.34
N ILE A 324 3.32 9.60 -20.97
CA ILE A 324 3.83 8.92 -22.16
C ILE A 324 3.04 9.32 -23.41
N THR A 325 3.72 9.40 -24.54
CA THR A 325 3.10 9.64 -25.85
C THR A 325 3.28 8.40 -26.70
N THR A 326 2.18 7.81 -27.14
CA THR A 326 2.18 6.61 -28.00
C THR A 326 2.32 7.00 -29.46
N THR A 327 2.51 6.01 -30.32
CA THR A 327 2.45 6.19 -31.78
C THR A 327 1.05 6.03 -32.35
N LEU A 328 0.07 5.65 -31.51
CA LEU A 328 -1.30 5.41 -31.91
C LEU A 328 -1.92 6.69 -32.46
N ASP A 329 -2.68 6.55 -33.53
CA ASP A 329 -3.58 7.59 -34.01
C ASP A 329 -4.97 7.29 -33.44
N LYS A 330 -5.43 8.13 -32.50
CA LYS A 330 -6.67 7.89 -31.75
C LYS A 330 -7.88 7.76 -32.68
N THR A 331 -7.96 8.60 -33.71
CA THR A 331 -9.07 8.63 -34.65
C THR A 331 -9.08 7.37 -35.52
N LEU A 332 -7.93 7.00 -36.09
CA LEU A 332 -7.80 5.76 -36.87
C LEU A 332 -8.14 4.52 -36.03
N GLN A 333 -7.59 4.44 -34.82
CA GLN A 333 -7.85 3.36 -33.88
C GLN A 333 -9.34 3.20 -33.58
N ALA A 334 -10.03 4.30 -33.25
CA ALA A 334 -11.45 4.29 -32.91
C ALA A 334 -12.32 3.86 -34.10
N HIS A 335 -12.02 4.35 -35.31
CA HIS A 335 -12.73 3.94 -36.52
C HIS A 335 -12.55 2.46 -36.85
N LEU A 336 -11.31 1.94 -36.72
CA LEU A 336 -11.04 0.52 -36.95
C LEU A 336 -11.73 -0.37 -35.90
N GLN A 337 -11.68 0.01 -34.62
CA GLN A 337 -12.42 -0.65 -33.55
C GLN A 337 -13.91 -0.76 -33.87
N ALA A 338 -14.55 0.36 -34.22
CA ALA A 338 -15.98 0.39 -34.54
C ALA A 338 -16.33 -0.41 -35.81
N SER A 339 -15.40 -0.52 -36.76
CA SER A 339 -15.64 -1.20 -38.03
C SER A 339 -15.76 -2.73 -37.93
N LEU A 340 -15.28 -3.33 -36.84
CA LEU A 340 -15.23 -4.79 -36.69
C LEU A 340 -16.56 -5.40 -36.26
N GLY A 341 -17.49 -4.63 -35.68
CA GLY A 341 -18.76 -5.14 -35.17
C GLY A 341 -18.55 -6.34 -34.25
N ASP A 342 -19.23 -7.46 -34.53
CA ASP A 342 -19.14 -8.69 -33.74
C ASP A 342 -18.00 -9.64 -34.18
N LEU A 343 -17.15 -9.22 -35.13
CA LEU A 343 -16.10 -10.08 -35.67
C LEU A 343 -15.00 -10.32 -34.62
N ARG A 344 -14.68 -11.59 -34.39
CA ARG A 344 -13.48 -11.97 -33.62
C ARG A 344 -12.25 -11.74 -34.50
N ALA A 345 -11.60 -10.60 -34.33
CA ALA A 345 -10.55 -10.15 -35.24
C ALA A 345 -9.48 -9.32 -34.51
N ALA A 346 -8.33 -9.18 -35.16
CA ALA A 346 -7.32 -8.21 -34.80
C ALA A 346 -6.92 -7.41 -36.03
N VAL A 347 -6.60 -6.13 -35.84
CA VAL A 347 -6.09 -5.25 -36.89
C VAL A 347 -4.88 -4.51 -36.35
N VAL A 348 -3.77 -4.59 -37.07
CA VAL A 348 -2.57 -3.82 -36.76
C VAL A 348 -2.23 -2.95 -37.96
N VAL A 349 -2.07 -1.65 -37.73
CA VAL A 349 -1.65 -0.70 -38.76
C VAL A 349 -0.28 -0.17 -38.38
N ILE A 350 0.69 -0.35 -39.28
CA ILE A 350 2.08 0.05 -39.07
C ILE A 350 2.48 1.02 -40.17
N GLU A 351 3.15 2.11 -39.81
CA GLU A 351 3.84 2.99 -40.74
C GLU A 351 5.09 2.28 -41.27
N ALA A 352 5.07 1.87 -42.55
CA ALA A 352 6.07 0.98 -43.13
C ALA A 352 7.52 1.48 -43.01
N ASP A 353 7.71 2.80 -43.15
CA ASP A 353 9.06 3.40 -43.16
C ASP A 353 9.68 3.53 -41.77
N SER A 354 8.88 3.66 -40.71
CA SER A 354 9.36 3.93 -39.34
C SER A 354 9.11 2.79 -38.36
N GLY A 355 8.24 1.85 -38.71
CA GLY A 355 7.75 0.81 -37.81
C GLY A 355 6.78 1.30 -36.74
N ARG A 356 6.33 2.57 -36.78
CA ARG A 356 5.37 3.11 -35.81
C ARG A 356 4.03 2.38 -35.91
N VAL A 357 3.51 1.90 -34.79
CA VAL A 357 2.18 1.30 -34.71
C VAL A 357 1.14 2.40 -34.59
N LEU A 358 0.32 2.58 -35.63
CA LEU A 358 -0.71 3.62 -35.69
C LEU A 358 -2.05 3.14 -35.15
N ALA A 359 -2.32 1.83 -35.23
CA ALA A 359 -3.47 1.21 -34.60
C ALA A 359 -3.16 -0.25 -34.20
N LEU A 360 -3.68 -0.67 -33.05
CA LEU A 360 -3.60 -2.02 -32.50
C LEU A 360 -5.00 -2.39 -31.95
N VAL A 361 -5.82 -3.01 -32.79
CA VAL A 361 -7.20 -3.39 -32.47
C VAL A 361 -7.29 -4.87 -32.18
N SER A 362 -7.98 -5.22 -31.10
CA SER A 362 -8.40 -6.59 -30.78
C SER A 362 -9.90 -6.57 -30.49
N ASN A 363 -10.65 -7.48 -31.10
CA ASN A 363 -12.10 -7.55 -30.99
C ASN A 363 -12.59 -9.00 -30.69
N PRO A 364 -13.61 -9.20 -29.83
CA PRO A 364 -14.33 -8.21 -29.02
C PRO A 364 -13.45 -7.41 -28.08
N HIS A 365 -13.83 -6.16 -27.83
CA HIS A 365 -13.13 -5.26 -26.91
C HIS A 365 -13.86 -5.11 -25.57
N PHE A 366 -13.26 -4.40 -24.64
CA PHE A 366 -13.82 -4.09 -23.32
C PHE A 366 -13.66 -2.60 -23.00
N ASN A 367 -14.47 -2.08 -22.06
CA ASN A 367 -14.30 -0.72 -21.55
C ASN A 367 -13.39 -0.78 -20.31
N PRO A 368 -12.18 -0.20 -20.35
CA PRO A 368 -11.24 -0.24 -19.22
C PRO A 368 -11.71 0.59 -18.02
N ASN A 369 -12.66 1.54 -18.22
CA ASN A 369 -13.28 2.25 -17.10
C ASN A 369 -14.14 1.33 -16.22
N ALA A 370 -14.57 0.17 -16.73
CA ALA A 370 -15.33 -0.82 -15.94
C ALA A 370 -14.49 -1.47 -14.82
N PHE A 371 -13.17 -1.30 -14.85
CA PHE A 371 -12.27 -1.71 -13.77
C PHE A 371 -12.09 -0.61 -12.71
N ASP A 372 -12.54 0.62 -13.02
CA ASP A 372 -12.32 1.79 -12.19
C ASP A 372 -13.51 2.10 -11.27
N LEU A 373 -14.75 1.98 -11.76
CA LEU A 373 -15.91 2.42 -11.00
C LEU A 373 -16.60 1.27 -10.25
N THR A 374 -17.33 1.67 -9.21
CA THR A 374 -18.00 0.81 -8.21
C THR A 374 -18.91 -0.24 -8.83
N GLU A 375 -19.50 -1.09 -7.99
CA GLU A 375 -20.11 -2.38 -8.35
C GLU A 375 -21.11 -2.39 -9.54
N ILE A 376 -21.61 -1.26 -10.05
CA ILE A 376 -22.45 -1.20 -11.26
C ILE A 376 -21.70 -1.82 -12.44
N ASP A 377 -20.40 -1.53 -12.51
CA ASP A 377 -19.51 -2.12 -13.49
C ASP A 377 -19.08 -3.54 -13.15
N ARG A 378 -19.38 -4.07 -11.96
CA ARG A 378 -19.00 -5.45 -11.58
C ARG A 378 -19.73 -6.47 -12.45
N SER A 379 -20.99 -6.25 -12.77
CA SER A 379 -21.74 -7.13 -13.69
C SER A 379 -21.16 -7.11 -15.11
N VAL A 380 -20.74 -5.94 -15.59
CA VAL A 380 -20.06 -5.76 -16.88
C VAL A 380 -18.68 -6.41 -16.85
N LEU A 381 -17.93 -6.22 -15.77
CA LEU A 381 -16.62 -6.81 -15.54
C LEU A 381 -16.70 -8.34 -15.48
N GLU A 382 -17.66 -8.90 -14.74
CA GLU A 382 -17.94 -10.35 -14.69
C GLU A 382 -18.31 -10.89 -16.07
N SER A 383 -19.04 -10.10 -16.89
CA SER A 383 -19.31 -10.47 -18.28
C SER A 383 -18.03 -10.61 -19.09
N TYR A 384 -17.02 -9.76 -18.88
CA TYR A 384 -15.75 -9.86 -19.62
C TYR A 384 -14.96 -11.12 -19.30
N PHE A 385 -15.08 -11.65 -18.09
CA PHE A 385 -14.43 -12.91 -17.68
C PHE A 385 -15.21 -14.16 -18.11
N SER A 386 -16.54 -14.08 -18.18
CA SER A 386 -17.40 -15.22 -18.52
C SER A 386 -17.74 -15.33 -20.00
N ASP A 387 -17.53 -14.28 -20.79
CA ASP A 387 -17.83 -14.28 -22.22
C ASP A 387 -16.95 -15.30 -22.99
N PRO A 388 -17.56 -16.29 -23.69
CA PRO A 388 -16.84 -17.25 -24.53
C PRO A 388 -16.03 -16.62 -25.66
N ALA A 389 -16.32 -15.37 -26.03
CA ALA A 389 -15.57 -14.58 -26.97
C ALA A 389 -14.32 -13.92 -26.37
N GLN A 390 -14.03 -14.09 -25.08
CA GLN A 390 -12.80 -13.65 -24.42
C GLN A 390 -12.41 -12.20 -24.78
N PRO A 391 -13.22 -11.20 -24.39
CA PRO A 391 -12.96 -9.80 -24.74
C PRO A 391 -11.66 -9.27 -24.12
N LEU A 392 -11.18 -9.83 -23.00
CA LEU A 392 -9.90 -9.43 -22.38
C LEU A 392 -8.67 -9.96 -23.12
N PHE A 393 -8.83 -10.96 -24.00
CA PHE A 393 -7.72 -11.54 -24.74
C PHE A 393 -7.22 -10.58 -25.84
N ASN A 394 -5.92 -10.24 -25.80
CA ASN A 394 -5.31 -9.38 -26.81
C ASN A 394 -4.91 -10.19 -28.05
N ARG A 395 -5.85 -10.29 -28.99
CA ARG A 395 -5.68 -11.02 -30.24
C ARG A 395 -4.56 -10.47 -31.12
N ALA A 396 -4.33 -9.16 -31.08
CA ALA A 396 -3.32 -8.51 -31.90
C ALA A 396 -1.88 -8.90 -31.55
N THR A 397 -1.62 -9.22 -30.27
CA THR A 397 -0.26 -9.53 -29.80
C THR A 397 -0.10 -10.95 -29.25
N GLN A 398 -1.20 -11.59 -28.83
CA GLN A 398 -1.21 -12.92 -28.21
C GLN A 398 -1.91 -13.97 -29.09
N GLY A 399 -2.65 -13.54 -30.12
CA GLY A 399 -3.31 -14.44 -31.06
C GLY A 399 -2.31 -15.23 -31.89
N GLN A 400 -2.57 -16.52 -32.07
CA GLN A 400 -1.85 -17.37 -33.02
C GLN A 400 -2.70 -17.51 -34.28
N TYR A 401 -2.12 -17.17 -35.43
CA TYR A 401 -2.78 -17.22 -36.73
C TYR A 401 -1.99 -18.17 -37.66
N PRO A 402 -2.67 -18.98 -38.50
CA PRO A 402 -2.03 -19.96 -39.39
C PRO A 402 -1.04 -19.38 -40.41
#